data_AF-A0A534QS10-F1
#
_entry.id   AF-A0A534QS10-F1
#
_cell.length_a   1.000
_cell.length_b   1.000
_cell.length_c   1.000
_cell.angle_alpha   90.00
_cell.angle_beta   90.00
_cell.angle_gamma   90.00
#
_symmetry.space_group_name_H-M   'P 1'
#
loop_
_entity.id
_entity.type
_entity.pdbx_description
1 polymer ?
#
loop_
_entity_poly.entity_id
_entity_poly.type
_entity_poly.pdbx_seq_one_letter_code
_entity_poly.pdbx_strand_id
1 'polypeptide(L)'
;MGTWVVYPHEEPSKQATALAEQVQRDGGQVLAIYQDPVGERWQLFCLLPLDKVDATPYQRDLSPAHVKRLAEAVKKTGRFVDPIVAMSPSPGLYWTPNG
;
A
#
# COMPACT_ATOMS: atom_id res chain seq x y z
N MET A 1 2.37 2.76 -21.45
CA MET A 1 1.37 2.05 -20.63
C MET A 1 2.14 1.31 -19.54
N GLY A 2 1.75 1.47 -18.28
CA GLY A 2 2.42 0.75 -17.21
C GLY A 2 2.16 -0.75 -17.29
N THR A 3 3.16 -1.54 -16.95
CA THR A 3 3.08 -3.00 -16.87
C THR A 3 2.47 -3.42 -15.54
N TRP A 4 1.15 -3.28 -15.41
CA TRP A 4 0.39 -3.83 -14.28
C TRP A 4 -0.78 -4.66 -14.78
N VAL A 5 -1.17 -5.67 -13.99
CA VAL A 5 -2.37 -6.46 -14.25
C VAL A 5 -3.59 -5.74 -13.69
N VAL A 6 -4.72 -5.80 -14.39
CA VAL A 6 -6.01 -5.31 -13.88
C VAL A 6 -6.95 -6.49 -13.65
N TYR A 7 -7.56 -6.55 -12.47
CA TYR A 7 -8.61 -7.51 -12.14
C TYR A 7 -9.81 -6.82 -11.44
N PRO A 8 -11.06 -7.10 -11.84
CA PRO A 8 -11.44 -7.91 -13.00
C PRO A 8 -10.92 -7.27 -14.30
N HIS A 9 -10.90 -8.02 -15.40
CA HIS A 9 -10.34 -7.57 -16.69
C HIS A 9 -11.23 -6.52 -17.37
N GLU A 10 -11.44 -5.39 -16.69
CA GLU A 10 -12.22 -4.23 -17.11
C GLU A 10 -11.38 -2.95 -16.95
N GLU A 11 -11.92 -1.83 -17.40
CA GLU A 11 -11.22 -0.54 -17.30
C GLU A 11 -11.21 -0.04 -15.84
N PRO A 12 -10.04 0.18 -15.21
CA PRO A 12 -9.98 0.77 -13.88
C PRO A 12 -10.61 2.16 -13.86
N SER A 13 -11.09 2.58 -12.68
CA SER A 13 -11.46 3.98 -12.49
C SER A 13 -10.31 4.94 -12.83
N LYS A 14 -10.64 6.14 -13.31
CA LYS A 14 -9.66 7.19 -13.61
C LYS A 14 -8.77 7.51 -12.41
N GLN A 15 -9.35 7.46 -11.19
CA GLN A 15 -8.64 7.67 -9.94
C GLN A 15 -7.59 6.58 -9.69
N ALA A 16 -7.93 5.31 -9.93
CA ALA A 16 -6.99 4.21 -9.76
C ALA A 16 -5.84 4.28 -10.77
N THR A 17 -6.14 4.59 -12.04
CA THR A 17 -5.11 4.80 -13.07
C THR A 17 -4.19 5.98 -12.72
N ALA A 18 -4.76 7.12 -12.30
CA ALA A 18 -3.97 8.29 -11.91
C ALA A 18 -3.08 8.00 -10.69
N LEU A 19 -3.58 7.23 -9.71
CA LEU A 19 -2.80 6.79 -8.56
C LEU A 19 -1.68 5.83 -8.98
N ALA A 20 -1.92 4.91 -9.93
CA ALA A 20 -0.91 3.98 -10.42
C ALA A 20 0.25 4.71 -11.13
N GLU A 21 -0.09 5.70 -11.96
CA GLU A 21 0.92 6.56 -12.58
C GLU A 21 1.66 7.42 -11.56
N GLN A 22 0.98 7.90 -10.52
CA GLN A 22 1.62 8.65 -9.44
C GLN A 22 2.64 7.80 -8.69
N VAL A 23 2.27 6.57 -8.32
CA VAL A 23 3.19 5.60 -7.70
C VAL A 23 4.44 5.41 -8.55
N GLN A 24 4.30 5.26 -9.87
CA GLN A 24 5.45 5.14 -10.76
C GLN A 24 6.31 6.42 -10.81
N ARG A 25 5.69 7.61 -10.86
CA ARG A 25 6.40 8.89 -10.82
C ARG A 25 7.18 9.09 -9.54
N ASP A 26 6.66 8.59 -8.42
CA ASP A 26 7.32 8.65 -7.12
C ASP A 26 8.42 7.59 -6.95
N GLY A 27 8.69 6.76 -7.96
CA GLY A 27 9.73 5.72 -7.93
C GLY A 27 9.27 4.37 -7.39
N GLY A 28 7.96 4.21 -7.16
CA GLY A 28 7.35 2.94 -6.81
C GLY A 28 7.04 2.04 -8.01
N GLN A 29 6.58 0.82 -7.73
CA GLN A 29 6.21 -0.16 -8.75
C GLN A 29 4.81 -0.69 -8.49
N VAL A 30 3.90 -0.50 -9.45
CA VAL A 30 2.56 -1.08 -9.41
C VAL A 30 2.62 -2.51 -9.94
N LEU A 31 2.11 -3.46 -9.16
CA LEU A 31 2.04 -4.87 -9.50
C LEU A 31 0.67 -5.20 -10.12
N ALA A 32 -0.40 -4.70 -9.50
CA ALA A 32 -1.76 -4.89 -9.97
C ALA A 32 -2.69 -3.75 -9.53
N ILE A 33 -3.74 -3.55 -10.32
CA ILE A 33 -4.92 -2.77 -9.97
C ILE A 33 -6.06 -3.77 -9.76
N TYR A 34 -6.65 -3.77 -8.57
CA TYR A 34 -7.65 -4.74 -8.16
C TYR A 34 -8.91 -4.03 -7.73
N GLN A 35 -10.07 -4.49 -8.19
CA GLN A 35 -11.34 -4.10 -7.64
C GLN A 35 -11.73 -5.07 -6.54
N ASP A 36 -11.87 -4.57 -5.32
CA ASP A 36 -12.34 -5.36 -4.19
C ASP A 36 -13.75 -5.91 -4.46
N PRO A 37 -14.00 -7.21 -4.29
CA PRO A 37 -15.25 -7.86 -4.69
C PRO A 37 -16.40 -7.59 -3.70
N VAL A 38 -16.13 -7.01 -2.53
CA VAL A 38 -17.15 -6.73 -1.51
C VAL A 38 -17.70 -5.32 -1.69
N GLY A 39 -16.82 -4.33 -1.84
CA GLY A 39 -17.17 -2.91 -1.95
C GLY A 39 -17.03 -2.32 -3.35
N GLU A 40 -16.59 -3.10 -4.34
CA GLU A 40 -16.33 -2.69 -5.72
C GLU A 40 -15.37 -1.50 -5.83
N ARG A 41 -14.51 -1.33 -4.82
CA ARG A 41 -13.53 -0.25 -4.75
C ARG A 41 -12.24 -0.67 -5.42
N TRP A 42 -11.70 0.22 -6.25
CA TRP A 42 -10.39 0.04 -6.86
C TRP A 42 -9.26 0.33 -5.86
N GLN A 43 -8.29 -0.58 -5.80
CA GLN A 43 -7.07 -0.48 -4.99
C GLN A 43 -5.86 -0.98 -5.78
N LEU A 44 -4.66 -0.60 -5.32
CA LEU A 44 -3.41 -0.98 -5.96
C LEU A 44 -2.66 -1.97 -5.06
N PHE A 45 -2.09 -3.01 -5.67
CA PHE A 45 -0.97 -3.75 -5.09
C PHE A 45 0.31 -3.16 -5.67
N CYS A 46 1.15 -2.58 -4.82
CA CYS A 46 2.34 -1.86 -5.26
C CYS A 46 3.48 -1.92 -4.23
N LEU A 47 4.67 -1.58 -4.71
CA LEU A 47 5.86 -1.31 -3.92
C LEU A 47 6.02 0.21 -3.86
N LEU A 48 6.15 0.76 -2.65
CA LEU A 48 6.38 2.19 -2.42
C LEU A 48 7.79 2.39 -1.86
N PRO A 49 8.50 3.47 -2.24
CA PRO A 49 9.70 3.88 -1.55
C PRO A 49 9.40 4.17 -0.08
N LEU A 50 10.23 3.66 0.83
CA LEU A 50 9.99 3.77 2.27
C LEU A 50 10.00 5.24 2.74
N ASP A 51 10.84 6.08 2.14
CA ASP A 51 10.96 7.52 2.41
C ASP A 51 9.76 8.34 1.95
N LYS A 52 8.81 7.72 1.24
CA LYS A 52 7.55 8.34 0.79
C LYS A 52 6.35 7.96 1.66
N VAL A 53 6.53 7.09 2.64
CA VAL A 53 5.45 6.55 3.47
C VAL A 53 5.61 7.05 4.91
N ASP A 54 4.59 7.73 5.40
CA ASP A 54 4.54 8.22 6.79
C ASP A 54 3.45 7.50 7.59
N ALA A 55 3.60 7.50 8.92
CA ALA A 55 2.52 7.10 9.81
C ALA A 55 1.30 8.02 9.63
N THR A 56 0.09 7.48 9.82
CA THR A 56 -1.10 8.34 9.86
C THR A 56 -1.00 9.37 11.00
N PRO A 57 -1.45 10.63 10.81
CA PRO A 57 -1.29 11.70 11.82
C PRO A 57 -1.91 11.42 13.20
N TYR A 58 -2.82 10.45 13.29
CA TYR A 58 -3.55 10.10 14.51
C TYR A 58 -3.19 8.70 15.05
N GLN A 59 -2.08 8.12 14.56
CA GLN A 59 -1.64 6.80 15.00
C GLN A 59 -1.19 6.85 16.47
N ARG A 60 -1.64 5.88 17.27
CA ARG A 60 -1.08 5.69 18.61
C ARG A 60 0.30 5.05 18.50
N ASP A 61 1.26 5.60 19.24
CA ASP A 61 2.57 4.99 19.37
C ASP A 61 2.47 3.54 19.86
N LEU A 62 3.18 2.66 19.17
CA LEU A 62 3.34 1.28 19.62
C LEU A 62 4.37 1.24 20.75
N SER A 63 4.07 0.50 21.82
CA SER A 63 5.06 0.27 22.87
C SER A 63 6.29 -0.47 22.32
N PRO A 64 7.51 -0.22 22.85
CA PRO A 64 8.71 -0.94 22.43
C PRO A 64 8.59 -2.47 22.52
N ALA A 65 7.84 -2.97 23.50
CA ALA A 65 7.57 -4.39 23.67
C ALA A 65 6.73 -4.97 22.52
N HIS A 66 5.77 -4.20 22.00
CA HIS A 66 4.96 -4.61 20.86
C HIS A 66 5.80 -4.71 19.58
N VAL A 67 6.60 -3.68 19.30
CA VAL A 67 7.52 -3.65 18.13
C VAL A 67 8.47 -4.83 18.16
N LYS A 68 9.06 -5.15 19.32
CA LYS A 68 9.96 -6.30 19.48
C LYS A 68 9.28 -7.63 19.14
N ARG A 69 8.07 -7.87 19.65
CA ARG A 69 7.32 -9.11 19.40
C ARG A 69 6.98 -9.25 17.91
N LEU A 70 6.59 -8.17 17.24
CA LEU A 70 6.30 -8.17 15.81
C LEU A 70 7.55 -8.53 15.00
N ALA A 71 8.68 -7.89 15.31
CA ALA A 71 9.95 -8.18 14.65
C ALA A 71 10.42 -9.64 14.85
N GLU A 72 10.23 -10.21 16.04
CA GLU A 72 10.55 -11.62 16.32
C GLU A 72 9.62 -12.57 15.54
N ALA A 73 8.33 -12.25 15.43
CA ALA A 73 7.37 -13.04 14.65
C ALA A 73 7.73 -13.04 13.16
N VAL A 74 8.03 -11.87 12.58
CA VAL A 74 8.46 -11.72 11.16
C VAL A 74 9.75 -12.51 10.89
N LYS A 75 10.73 -12.44 11.81
CA LYS A 75 11.97 -13.23 11.67
C LYS A 75 11.72 -14.73 11.71
N LYS A 76 10.81 -15.19 12.57
CA LYS A 76 10.46 -16.61 12.69
C LYS A 76 9.72 -17.13 11.47
N THR A 77 8.84 -16.34 10.87
CA THR A 77 8.09 -16.72 9.66
C THR A 77 8.90 -16.56 8.38
N GLY A 78 9.96 -15.74 8.39
CA GLY A 78 10.77 -15.43 7.21
C GLY A 78 9.98 -14.67 6.14
N ARG A 79 8.85 -14.06 6.51
CA ARG A 79 7.96 -13.31 5.63
C ARG A 79 7.45 -12.08 6.36
N PHE A 80 7.26 -10.98 5.65
CA PHE A 80 6.37 -9.94 6.12
C PHE A 80 4.97 -10.55 6.23
N VAL A 81 4.46 -10.59 7.45
CA VAL A 81 3.11 -11.03 7.77
C VAL A 81 2.31 -9.74 7.92
N ASP A 82 1.28 -9.61 7.12
CA ASP A 82 0.48 -8.40 6.83
C ASP A 82 0.99 -7.52 5.67
N PRO A 83 0.16 -7.28 4.64
CA PRO A 83 0.43 -6.20 3.69
C PRO A 83 0.36 -4.86 4.43
N ILE A 84 1.35 -3.99 4.19
CA ILE A 84 1.27 -2.60 4.63
C ILE A 84 0.12 -1.95 3.85
N VAL A 85 -0.95 -1.59 4.57
CA VAL A 85 -2.05 -0.83 3.99
C VAL A 85 -1.57 0.61 3.85
N ALA A 86 -1.67 1.18 2.67
CA ALA A 86 -1.35 2.58 2.44
C ALA A 86 -2.58 3.32 1.92
N MET A 87 -2.86 4.47 2.50
CA MET A 87 -3.88 5.42 2.04
C MET A 87 -3.18 6.57 1.35
N SER A 88 -3.69 7.02 0.20
CA SER A 88 -3.18 8.20 -0.49
C SER A 88 -4.23 9.33 -0.44
N PRO A 89 -4.20 10.18 0.60
CA PRO A 89 -5.19 11.25 0.78
C PRO A 89 -5.02 12.38 -0.25
N SER A 90 -3.82 12.54 -0.80
CA SER A 90 -3.48 13.48 -1.86
C SER A 90 -2.36 12.90 -2.73
N PRO A 91 -2.23 13.34 -4.00
CA PRO A 91 -1.20 12.81 -4.90
C PRO A 91 0.21 12.92 -4.30
N GLY A 92 0.92 11.80 -4.25
CA GLY A 92 2.30 11.70 -3.76
C GLY A 92 2.45 11.65 -2.23
N LEU A 93 1.34 11.65 -1.49
CA LEU A 93 1.32 11.41 -0.05
C LEU A 93 0.78 10.02 0.23
N TYR A 94 1.49 9.25 1.07
CA TYR A 94 1.12 7.89 1.43
C TYR A 94 1.19 7.72 2.94
N TRP A 95 0.09 7.26 3.53
CA TRP A 95 0.00 7.00 4.97
C TRP A 95 -0.30 5.55 5.28
N THR A 96 0.46 4.97 6.20
CA THR A 96 0.20 3.64 6.75
C THR A 96 -0.57 3.75 8.07
N PRO A 97 -1.78 3.18 8.20
CA PRO A 97 -2.51 3.15 9.47
C PRO A 97 -2.01 2.03 10.39
N ASN A 98 -1.28 1.04 9.84
CA ASN A 98 -0.85 -0.15 10.57
C ASN A 98 0.58 -0.03 11.11
N GLY A 99 1.20 1.16 10.99
CA GLY A 99 2.60 1.38 11.37
C GLY A 99 3.52 0.72 10.38
#